data_AF-A0A959YPE9-F1
#
_entry.id   AF-A0A959YPE9-F1
#
_cell.length_a   1.000
_cell.length_b   1.000
_cell.length_c   1.000
_cell.angle_alpha   90.00
_cell.angle_beta   90.00
_cell.angle_gamma   90.00
#
_symmetry.space_group_name_H-M   'P 1'
#
loop_
_entity.id
_entity.type
_entity.pdbx_description
1 polymer ?
#
loop_
_entity_poly.entity_id
_entity_poly.type
_entity_poly.pdbx_seq_one_letter_code
_entity_poly.pdbx_strand_id
1 'polypeptide(L)'
;SIFYQGLDRSDEGIEMVEKSVISYGSVQMGLLEKGISWISLFIALAPMLGFMGTVIGMIGAFDAIEAAGDISPSLVAGGIKVALLTTVFGLIVAIILQIFYNYIVAKVDSIVNDMENASISLVDILVKHEVANKKA
;
A
#
# COMPACT_ATOMS: atom_id res chain seq x y z
N SER A 1 -15.04 -18.40 5.15
CA SER A 1 -15.52 -17.73 3.92
C SER A 1 -16.65 -16.79 4.30
N ILE A 2 -16.67 -15.57 3.78
CA ILE A 2 -17.69 -14.54 4.05
C ILE A 2 -19.09 -15.10 3.70
N PHE A 3 -19.17 -15.84 2.60
CA PHE A 3 -20.38 -16.54 2.15
C PHE A 3 -20.85 -17.64 3.09
N TYR A 4 -19.93 -18.38 3.71
CA TYR A 4 -20.28 -19.44 4.67
C TYR A 4 -20.93 -18.83 5.92
N GLN A 5 -20.36 -17.74 6.45
CA GLN A 5 -20.90 -17.05 7.64
C GLN A 5 -22.25 -16.37 7.34
N GLY A 6 -22.46 -15.89 6.10
CA GLY A 6 -23.75 -15.39 5.66
C GLY A 6 -24.81 -16.48 5.50
N LEU A 7 -24.44 -17.65 4.96
CA LEU A 7 -25.33 -18.80 4.81
C LEU A 7 -25.67 -19.47 6.15
N ASP A 8 -24.72 -19.56 7.08
CA ASP A 8 -24.92 -20.14 8.42
C ASP A 8 -25.89 -19.31 9.28
N ARG A 9 -26.09 -18.04 8.92
CA ARG A 9 -27.02 -17.11 9.58
C ARG A 9 -28.26 -16.78 8.74
N SER A 10 -28.52 -17.51 7.66
CA SER A 10 -29.73 -17.31 6.84
C SER A 10 -31.01 -17.41 7.65
N ASP A 11 -30.95 -18.14 8.76
CA ASP A 11 -32.08 -18.49 9.61
C ASP A 11 -32.40 -17.37 10.63
N GLU A 12 -31.47 -16.42 10.82
CA GLU A 12 -31.60 -15.26 11.73
C GLU A 12 -32.23 -14.03 11.04
N GLY A 13 -32.57 -14.16 9.76
CA GLY A 13 -33.19 -13.10 8.94
C GLY A 13 -32.20 -12.37 8.03
N ILE A 14 -32.71 -11.84 6.91
CA ILE A 14 -31.92 -11.21 5.84
C ILE A 14 -31.04 -10.06 6.35
N GLU A 15 -31.55 -9.27 7.30
CA GLU A 15 -30.84 -8.12 7.88
C GLU A 15 -29.58 -8.56 8.65
N MET A 16 -29.62 -9.72 9.31
CA MET A 16 -28.47 -10.30 10.01
C MET A 16 -27.43 -10.88 9.04
N VAL A 17 -27.88 -11.43 7.91
CA VAL A 17 -26.97 -11.90 6.84
C VAL A 17 -26.23 -10.72 6.21
N GLU A 18 -26.94 -9.66 5.82
CA GLU A 18 -26.36 -8.46 5.24
C GLU A 18 -25.30 -7.84 6.18
N LYS A 19 -25.66 -7.64 7.45
CA LYS A 19 -24.75 -7.11 8.46
C LYS A 19 -23.51 -7.98 8.68
N SER A 20 -23.68 -9.31 8.67
CA SER A 20 -22.57 -10.25 8.84
C SER A 20 -21.62 -10.20 7.64
N VAL A 21 -22.17 -10.21 6.41
CA VAL A 21 -21.40 -10.15 5.18
C VAL A 21 -20.61 -8.84 5.07
N ILE A 22 -21.22 -7.70 5.39
CA ILE A 22 -20.54 -6.39 5.43
C ILE A 22 -19.40 -6.40 6.47
N SER A 23 -19.68 -6.86 7.69
CA SER A 23 -18.68 -6.87 8.77
C SER A 23 -17.46 -7.73 8.44
N TYR A 24 -17.67 -8.93 7.88
CA TYR A 24 -16.57 -9.79 7.46
C TYR A 24 -15.87 -9.28 6.19
N GLY A 25 -16.59 -8.61 5.29
CA GLY A 25 -16.03 -7.91 4.13
C GLY A 25 -15.01 -6.84 4.55
N SER A 26 -15.36 -6.00 5.52
CA SER A 26 -14.44 -4.99 6.07
C SER A 26 -13.19 -5.59 6.71
N VAL A 27 -13.32 -6.71 7.43
CA VAL A 27 -12.17 -7.43 7.99
C VAL A 27 -11.25 -7.96 6.87
N GLN A 28 -11.84 -8.53 5.81
CA GLN A 28 -11.08 -9.07 4.69
C GLN A 28 -10.35 -7.96 3.92
N MET A 29 -10.98 -6.80 3.74
CA MET A 29 -10.34 -5.60 3.15
C MET A 29 -9.14 -5.16 3.98
N GLY A 30 -9.28 -5.07 5.31
CA GLY A 30 -8.16 -4.74 6.20
C GLY A 30 -6.99 -5.74 6.12
N LEU A 31 -7.27 -7.02 5.89
CA LEU A 31 -6.22 -8.03 5.67
C LEU A 31 -5.50 -7.85 4.34
N LEU A 32 -6.20 -7.44 3.28
CA LEU A 32 -5.61 -7.13 1.97
C LEU A 32 -4.72 -5.88 2.02
N GLU A 33 -5.09 -4.88 2.83
CA GLU A 33 -4.33 -3.64 2.99
C GLU A 33 -3.10 -3.77 3.90
N LYS A 34 -3.05 -4.78 4.77
CA LYS A 34 -1.98 -4.94 5.77
C LYS A 34 -0.56 -4.89 5.16
N GLY A 35 -0.37 -5.53 4.00
CA GLY A 35 0.92 -5.54 3.29
C GLY A 35 1.23 -4.24 2.54
N ILE A 36 0.20 -3.51 2.12
CA ILE A 36 0.31 -2.26 1.34
C ILE A 36 0.90 -1.13 2.19
N SER A 37 0.59 -1.10 3.48
CA SER A 37 1.12 -0.11 4.43
C SER A 37 2.66 -0.05 4.46
N TRP A 38 3.33 -1.19 4.37
CA TRP A 38 4.80 -1.28 4.34
C TRP A 38 5.38 -0.68 3.07
N ILE A 39 4.74 -0.89 1.92
CA ILE A 39 5.20 -0.33 0.64
C ILE A 39 5.13 1.20 0.70
N SER A 40 4.05 1.76 1.26
CA SER A 40 3.91 3.21 1.49
C SER A 40 5.04 3.76 2.38
N LEU A 41 5.38 3.05 3.45
CA LEU A 41 6.51 3.43 4.31
C LEU A 41 7.84 3.48 3.54
N PHE A 42 8.14 2.46 2.73
CA PHE A 42 9.38 2.44 1.95
C PHE A 42 9.43 3.53 0.87
N ILE A 43 8.30 3.87 0.26
CA ILE A 43 8.20 5.02 -0.65
C ILE A 43 8.58 6.31 0.06
N ALA A 44 8.07 6.52 1.28
CA ALA A 44 8.39 7.71 2.06
C ALA A 44 9.87 7.74 2.50
N LEU A 45 10.45 6.58 2.84
CA LEU A 45 11.84 6.47 3.29
C LEU A 45 12.87 6.59 2.16
N ALA A 46 12.57 6.18 0.93
CA ALA A 46 13.54 6.17 -0.16
C ALA A 46 14.17 7.55 -0.46
N PRO A 47 13.42 8.67 -0.56
CA PRO A 47 13.99 10.00 -0.71
C PRO A 47 14.80 10.45 0.52
N MET A 48 14.34 10.10 1.73
CA MET A 48 15.06 10.42 2.97
C MET A 48 16.42 9.71 3.04
N LEU A 49 16.51 8.47 2.57
CA LEU A 49 17.78 7.74 2.44
C LEU A 49 18.68 8.36 1.36
N GLY A 50 18.10 8.82 0.25
CA GLY A 50 18.85 9.57 -0.78
C GLY A 50 19.46 10.86 -0.23
N PHE A 51 18.69 11.59 0.58
CA PHE A 51 19.16 12.77 1.31
C PHE A 51 20.23 12.43 2.36
N MET A 52 20.09 11.33 3.10
CA MET A 52 21.16 10.88 3.99
C MET A 52 22.48 10.66 3.22
N GLY A 53 22.41 10.12 2.01
CA GLY A 53 23.57 9.97 1.13
C GLY A 53 24.23 11.29 0.74
N THR A 54 23.47 12.38 0.61
CA THR A 54 24.07 13.71 0.34
C THR A 54 24.88 14.19 1.52
N VAL A 55 24.35 14.02 2.73
CA VAL A 55 25.02 14.43 3.97
C VAL A 55 26.34 13.67 4.11
N ILE A 56 26.33 12.36 3.88
CA ILE A 56 27.55 11.53 3.92
C ILE A 56 28.56 11.97 2.86
N GLY A 57 28.11 12.22 1.62
CA GLY A 57 29.00 12.68 0.54
C GLY A 57 29.61 14.06 0.80
N MET A 58 28.86 14.95 1.44
CA MET A 58 29.34 16.27 1.87
C MET A 58 30.33 16.19 3.01
N ILE A 59 30.11 15.32 4.01
CA ILE A 59 31.07 15.07 5.10
C ILE A 59 32.41 14.62 4.51
N GLY A 60 32.39 13.62 3.62
CA GLY A 60 33.63 13.15 2.97
C GLY A 60 34.31 14.22 2.11
N ALA A 61 33.55 15.16 1.51
CA ALA A 61 34.12 16.29 0.80
C ALA A 61 34.86 17.25 1.75
N PHE A 62 34.30 17.51 2.94
CA PHE A 62 34.93 18.36 3.96
C PHE A 62 36.15 17.69 4.61
N ASP A 63 36.09 16.38 4.89
CA ASP A 63 37.24 15.63 5.41
C ASP A 63 38.44 15.69 4.45
N ALA A 64 38.17 15.64 3.14
CA ALA A 64 39.21 15.78 2.12
C ALA A 64 39.83 17.18 2.11
N ILE A 65 39.02 18.23 2.26
CA ILE A 65 39.51 19.62 2.38
C ILE A 65 40.39 19.77 3.61
N GLU A 66 39.97 19.25 4.76
CA GLU A 66 40.74 19.30 6.00
C GLU A 66 42.10 18.59 5.84
N ALA A 67 42.11 17.41 5.25
CA ALA A 67 43.33 16.63 5.02
C ALA A 67 44.31 17.30 4.03
N ALA A 68 43.80 17.96 3.00
CA ALA A 68 44.62 18.64 2.00
C ALA A 68 45.17 20.00 2.49
N GLY A 69 44.52 20.61 3.49
CA GLY A 69 44.88 21.95 3.98
C GLY A 69 44.67 23.07 2.96
N ASP A 70 44.05 22.77 1.81
CA ASP A 70 43.76 23.69 0.72
C ASP A 70 42.38 23.39 0.11
N ILE A 71 41.66 24.44 -0.26
CA ILE A 71 40.34 24.34 -0.88
C ILE A 71 40.53 24.34 -2.39
N SER A 72 40.91 23.18 -2.95
CA SER A 72 40.86 23.01 -4.41
C SER A 72 39.44 22.61 -4.86
N PRO A 73 38.83 23.32 -5.83
CA PRO A 73 37.49 22.99 -6.33
C PRO A 73 37.35 21.56 -6.85
N SER A 74 38.45 20.99 -7.37
CA SER A 74 38.51 19.60 -7.84
C SER A 74 38.32 18.57 -6.71
N LEU A 75 38.77 18.90 -5.50
CA LEU A 75 38.68 18.00 -4.34
C LEU A 75 37.24 17.90 -3.84
N VAL A 76 36.52 19.03 -3.81
CA VAL A 76 35.12 19.11 -3.37
C VAL A 76 34.16 18.55 -4.41
N ALA A 77 34.47 18.73 -5.70
CA ALA A 77 33.63 18.27 -6.80
C ALA A 77 33.36 16.75 -6.78
N GLY A 78 34.32 15.95 -6.29
CA GLY A 78 34.16 14.51 -6.13
C GLY A 78 33.06 14.12 -5.14
N GLY A 79 33.09 14.69 -3.93
CA GLY A 79 32.10 14.39 -2.88
C GLY A 79 30.70 14.93 -3.21
N ILE A 80 30.62 16.11 -3.83
CA ILE A 80 29.34 16.67 -4.30
C ILE A 80 28.72 15.80 -5.39
N LYS A 81 29.52 15.27 -6.33
CA LYS A 81 29.03 14.37 -7.37
C LYS A 81 28.40 13.11 -6.78
N VAL A 82 29.04 12.51 -5.77
CA VAL A 82 28.52 11.33 -5.08
C VAL A 82 27.22 11.66 -4.35
N ALA A 83 27.19 12.79 -3.63
CA ALA A 83 25.99 13.27 -2.93
C ALA A 83 24.78 13.46 -3.87
N LEU A 84 25.00 14.06 -5.04
CA LEU A 84 23.93 14.27 -6.01
C LEU A 84 23.44 12.95 -6.61
N LEU A 85 24.34 12.01 -6.92
CA LEU A 85 23.98 10.70 -7.44
C LEU A 85 23.11 9.89 -6.45
N THR A 86 23.41 9.94 -5.15
CA THR A 86 22.62 9.20 -4.15
C THR A 86 21.20 9.76 -4.01
N THR A 87 21.01 11.08 -4.15
CA THR A 87 19.67 11.70 -4.17
C THR A 87 18.87 11.21 -5.36
N VAL A 88 19.45 11.29 -6.56
CA VAL A 88 18.78 10.88 -7.80
C VAL A 88 18.37 9.41 -7.71
N PHE A 89 19.24 8.55 -7.17
CA PHE A 89 18.92 7.15 -6.98
C PHE A 89 17.74 6.93 -6.01
N GLY A 90 17.74 7.62 -4.86
CA GLY A 90 16.62 7.56 -3.90
C GLY A 90 15.29 7.99 -4.52
N LEU A 91 15.30 9.02 -5.37
CA LEU A 91 14.11 9.48 -6.11
C LEU A 91 13.65 8.46 -7.15
N ILE A 92 14.55 7.88 -7.93
CA ILE A 92 14.20 6.85 -8.93
C ILE A 92 13.53 5.66 -8.26
N VAL A 93 14.10 5.17 -7.15
CA VAL A 93 13.52 4.06 -6.39
C VAL A 93 12.13 4.42 -5.85
N ALA A 94 11.96 5.63 -5.31
CA ALA A 94 10.67 6.10 -4.81
C ALA A 94 9.60 6.16 -5.91
N ILE A 95 9.96 6.67 -7.11
CA ILE A 95 9.05 6.76 -8.26
C ILE A 95 8.58 5.37 -8.70
N ILE A 96 9.52 4.42 -8.83
CA ILE A 96 9.19 3.05 -9.23
C ILE A 96 8.25 2.41 -8.21
N LEU A 97 8.60 2.49 -6.91
CA LEU A 97 7.75 1.95 -5.84
C LEU A 97 6.36 2.59 -5.83
N GLN A 98 6.25 3.90 -6.07
CA GLN A 98 4.97 4.62 -6.12
C GLN A 98 4.06 4.11 -7.25
N ILE A 99 4.61 3.81 -8.42
CA ILE A 99 3.85 3.24 -9.54
C ILE A 99 3.32 1.85 -9.16
N PHE A 100 4.16 0.99 -8.60
CA PHE A 100 3.76 -0.35 -8.16
C PHE A 100 2.72 -0.29 -7.03
N TYR A 101 2.87 0.63 -6.08
CA TYR A 101 1.91 0.85 -5.01
C TYR A 101 0.52 1.17 -5.57
N ASN A 102 0.44 2.14 -6.50
CA ASN A 102 -0.84 2.51 -7.12
C ASN A 102 -1.47 1.33 -7.88
N TYR A 103 -0.66 0.51 -8.55
CA TYR A 103 -1.15 -0.69 -9.23
C TYR A 103 -1.73 -1.72 -8.25
N ILE A 104 -1.05 -1.97 -7.13
CA ILE A 104 -1.50 -2.91 -6.10
C ILE A 104 -2.79 -2.42 -5.45
N VAL A 105 -2.88 -1.12 -5.12
CA VAL A 105 -4.09 -0.51 -4.56
C VAL A 105 -5.26 -0.68 -5.52
N ALA A 106 -5.10 -0.31 -6.80
CA ALA A 106 -6.15 -0.50 -7.80
C ALA A 106 -6.58 -1.96 -7.96
N LYS A 107 -5.65 -2.91 -7.81
CA LYS A 107 -5.96 -4.33 -7.85
C LYS A 107 -6.75 -4.79 -6.62
N VAL A 108 -6.41 -4.29 -5.43
CA VAL A 108 -7.16 -4.57 -4.20
C VAL A 108 -8.56 -3.99 -4.28
N ASP A 109 -8.71 -2.74 -4.73
CA ASP A 109 -10.02 -2.11 -4.92
C ASP A 109 -10.90 -2.91 -5.89
N SER A 110 -10.32 -3.42 -6.99
CA SER A 110 -11.05 -4.30 -7.91
C SER A 110 -11.53 -5.59 -7.23
N ILE A 111 -10.70 -6.22 -6.40
CA ILE A 111 -11.07 -7.45 -5.66
C ILE A 111 -12.17 -7.15 -4.64
N VAL A 112 -12.10 -6.01 -3.96
CA VAL A 112 -13.13 -5.57 -3.00
C VAL A 112 -14.46 -5.33 -3.71
N ASN A 113 -14.46 -4.65 -4.87
CA ASN A 113 -15.66 -4.47 -5.68
C ASN A 113 -16.28 -5.80 -6.13
N ASP A 114 -15.47 -6.76 -6.57
CA ASP A 114 -15.96 -8.10 -6.95
C ASP A 114 -16.60 -8.83 -5.75
N MET A 115 -15.99 -8.69 -4.57
CA MET A 115 -16.49 -9.25 -3.31
C MET A 115 -17.82 -8.61 -2.88
N GLU A 116 -17.96 -7.29 -3.02
CA GLU A 116 -19.20 -6.56 -2.74
C GLU A 116 -20.32 -6.97 -3.70
N ASN A 117 -20.04 -7.03 -5.01
CA ASN A 117 -21.02 -7.47 -6.01
C ASN A 117 -21.52 -8.90 -5.77
N ALA A 118 -20.63 -9.81 -5.40
CA ALA A 118 -20.99 -11.18 -5.05
C ALA A 118 -21.80 -11.24 -3.75
N SER A 119 -21.50 -10.37 -2.79
CA SER A 119 -22.25 -10.22 -1.53
C SER A 119 -23.69 -9.74 -1.76
N ILE A 120 -23.88 -8.73 -2.61
CA ILE A 120 -25.20 -8.25 -3.02
C ILE A 120 -25.99 -9.37 -3.71
N SER A 121 -25.34 -10.09 -4.62
CA SER A 121 -25.98 -11.22 -5.33
C SER A 121 -26.43 -12.33 -4.38
N LEU A 122 -25.67 -12.62 -3.31
CA LEU A 122 -26.06 -13.58 -2.28
C LEU A 122 -27.32 -13.12 -1.54
N VAL A 123 -27.36 -11.86 -1.10
CA VAL A 123 -28.51 -11.28 -0.39
C VAL A 123 -29.75 -11.32 -1.29
N ASP A 124 -29.63 -10.95 -2.57
CA ASP A 124 -30.73 -11.00 -3.54
C ASP A 124 -31.32 -12.41 -3.70
N ILE A 125 -30.47 -13.44 -3.73
CA ILE A 125 -30.91 -14.84 -3.81
C ILE A 125 -31.65 -15.25 -2.53
N LEU A 126 -31.13 -14.88 -1.36
CA LEU A 126 -31.77 -15.17 -0.07
C LEU A 126 -33.12 -14.48 0.08
N VAL A 127 -33.23 -13.21 -0.33
CA VAL A 127 -34.49 -12.46 -0.38
C VAL A 127 -35.51 -13.17 -1.27
N LYS A 128 -35.11 -13.57 -2.49
CA LYS A 128 -35.99 -14.30 -3.40
C LYS A 128 -36.45 -15.63 -2.81
N HIS A 129 -35.57 -16.34 -2.11
CA HIS A 129 -35.90 -17.61 -1.47
C HIS A 129 -36.89 -17.44 -0.29
N GLU A 130 -36.66 -16.47 0.61
CA GLU A 130 -37.63 -16.17 1.68
C GLU A 130 -39.01 -15.76 1.12
N VAL A 131 -39.04 -14.95 0.07
CA VAL A 131 -40.29 -14.50 -0.57
C VAL A 131 -41.01 -15.66 -1.26
N ALA A 132 -40.29 -16.60 -1.87
CA ALA A 132 -40.88 -17.81 -2.45
C ALA A 132 -41.47 -18.72 -1.36
N ASN A 133 -40.79 -18.87 -0.22
CA ASN A 133 -41.22 -19.73 0.87
C ASN A 133 -42.42 -19.14 1.65
N LYS A 134 -42.58 -17.81 1.72
CA LYS A 134 -43.78 -17.15 2.27
C LYS A 134 -45.02 -17.24 1.36
N LYS A 135 -44.87 -17.62 0.09
CA LYS A 135 -45.96 -17.74 -0.89
C LYS A 135 -46.48 -19.18 -1.07
N ALA A 136 -45.79 -20.17 -0.51
CA ALA A 136 -46.20 -21.58 -0.46
C ALA A 136 -46.97 -21.87 0.83
#